data_AF-A0A1Z4N6J3-F1
#
_entry.id   AF-A0A1Z4N6J3-F1
#
_cell.length_a   1.000
_cell.length_b   1.000
_cell.length_c   1.000
_cell.angle_alpha   90.00
_cell.angle_beta   90.00
_cell.angle_gamma   90.00
#
_symmetry.space_group_name_H-M   'P 1'
#
loop_
_entity.id
_entity.type
_entity.pdbx_description
1 polymer ?
#
loop_
_entity_poly.entity_id
_entity_poly.type
_entity_poly.pdbx_seq_one_letter_code
_entity_poly.pdbx_strand_id
1 'polypeptide(L)'
;MVRELERKRQSTRFPETAPAANPVFFRTYSRRSPAGLRETWDEVCDRTLQGLVELGKLSREEAEILDKMQRNMKALPSGRWLWVGGTDWIAKPKNFSGAYNCTSTNLQDWKAFGLMMDLAMMGCGTGAIIEPRYINQLPPIRNRLNVKVQGEIGATPKDQRREYTEISIQGNQVTIYVGDSREGWVESYQTLLELSTDEKFSGEVQVFVDISDVRQAGETLNGFGGVANPVKLPVLYQNCASILNKALGRQLNSVECCLLIDQAAVTIVAGNIRRSAGMRQFKSDDELGATAKDNLWQQDAEGNWSIDPERDALRMANHTRVFHRKPTLEESIDAVRKQYYSGEGAIQWAGEAVARSNIDLLPTSALKVDFLKAYEQGTAKDWLQKRYPEMDAEELEHRLARFGLNPCGK
;
A
#
# COMPACT_ATOMS: atom_id res chain seq x y z
N MET A 1 -23.99 21.70 15.13
CA MET A 1 -24.33 22.81 14.21
C MET A 1 -24.11 22.33 12.79
N VAL A 2 -25.17 21.86 12.11
CA VAL A 2 -25.09 21.48 10.70
C VAL A 2 -24.98 22.78 9.91
N ARG A 3 -23.82 23.07 9.32
CA ARG A 3 -23.67 24.20 8.40
C ARG A 3 -24.57 23.94 7.19
N GLU A 4 -25.71 24.63 7.12
CA GLU A 4 -26.50 24.75 5.90
C GLU A 4 -25.66 25.55 4.89
N LEU A 5 -24.92 24.83 4.06
CA LEU A 5 -24.28 25.39 2.87
C LEU A 5 -25.32 25.33 1.74
N GLU A 6 -25.81 26.48 1.29
CA GLU A 6 -26.58 26.58 0.05
C GLU A 6 -25.77 25.97 -1.10
N ARG A 7 -26.17 24.77 -1.55
CA ARG A 7 -25.56 24.11 -2.71
C ARG A 7 -26.34 24.50 -3.96
N LYS A 8 -25.78 25.39 -4.79
CA LYS A 8 -26.24 25.56 -6.18
C LYS A 8 -26.17 24.20 -6.88
N ARG A 9 -27.32 23.66 -7.28
CA ARG A 9 -27.41 22.37 -7.98
C ARG A 9 -26.86 22.53 -9.41
N GLN A 10 -25.63 22.08 -9.64
CA GLN A 10 -25.15 21.82 -11.00
C GLN A 10 -25.70 20.45 -11.44
N SER A 11 -26.55 20.40 -12.47
CA SER A 11 -27.07 19.14 -12.99
C SER A 11 -26.12 18.58 -14.06
N THR A 12 -25.49 17.45 -13.78
CA THR A 12 -24.82 16.63 -14.80
C THR A 12 -25.82 15.60 -15.34
N ARG A 13 -25.86 15.42 -16.67
CA ARG A 13 -26.75 14.46 -17.32
C ARG A 13 -26.09 13.07 -17.34
N PHE A 14 -26.15 12.37 -16.21
CA PHE A 14 -25.86 10.94 -16.18
C PHE A 14 -27.07 10.13 -16.73
N PRO A 15 -26.85 8.95 -17.34
CA PRO A 15 -27.95 8.10 -17.80
C PRO A 15 -28.92 7.75 -16.67
N GLU A 16 -30.22 7.73 -16.97
CA GLU A 16 -31.25 7.33 -15.99
C GLU A 16 -31.06 5.90 -15.46
N THR A 17 -30.44 5.03 -16.27
CA THR A 17 -30.04 3.67 -15.89
C THR A 17 -28.92 3.62 -14.85
N ALA A 18 -28.30 4.75 -14.52
CA ALA A 18 -27.22 4.87 -13.54
C ALA A 18 -27.61 5.82 -12.39
N PRO A 19 -28.63 5.50 -11.57
CA PRO A 19 -29.19 6.41 -10.58
C PRO A 19 -28.20 6.84 -9.48
N ALA A 20 -27.17 6.04 -9.22
CA ALA A 20 -26.12 6.35 -8.25
C ALA A 20 -24.96 7.20 -8.82
N ALA A 21 -24.88 7.38 -10.15
CA ALA A 21 -23.73 8.03 -10.79
C ALA A 21 -23.55 9.48 -10.32
N ASN A 22 -24.63 10.25 -10.29
CA ASN A 22 -24.62 11.65 -9.88
C ASN A 22 -24.08 11.87 -8.45
N PRO A 23 -24.65 11.24 -7.40
CA PRO A 23 -24.13 11.40 -6.04
C PRO A 23 -22.70 10.82 -5.87
N VAL A 24 -22.35 9.74 -6.56
CA VAL A 24 -21.01 9.16 -6.50
C VAL A 24 -19.97 10.09 -7.12
N PHE A 25 -20.26 10.66 -8.28
CA PHE A 25 -19.40 11.59 -8.99
C PHE A 25 -19.05 12.81 -8.12
N PHE A 26 -20.06 13.53 -7.62
CA PHE A 26 -19.85 14.73 -6.82
C PHE A 26 -19.17 14.46 -5.47
N ARG A 27 -19.36 13.26 -4.91
CA ARG A 27 -18.70 12.86 -3.67
C ARG A 27 -17.24 12.46 -3.89
N THR A 28 -16.91 11.86 -5.03
CA THR A 28 -15.65 11.08 -5.19
C THR A 28 -14.68 11.67 -6.21
N TYR A 29 -15.16 12.22 -7.33
CA TYR A 29 -14.30 12.61 -8.46
C TYR A 29 -14.33 14.10 -8.77
N SER A 30 -15.44 14.78 -8.44
CA SER A 30 -15.56 16.23 -8.59
C SER A 30 -14.74 16.97 -7.53
N ARG A 31 -13.67 17.65 -7.93
CA ARG A 31 -12.82 18.43 -7.02
C ARG A 31 -13.47 19.78 -6.71
N ARG A 32 -13.02 20.41 -5.62
CA ARG A 32 -13.43 21.79 -5.29
C ARG A 32 -12.43 22.77 -5.87
N SER A 33 -12.92 23.79 -6.56
CA SER A 33 -12.11 24.94 -6.96
C SER A 33 -11.81 25.84 -5.76
N PRO A 34 -10.83 26.76 -5.86
CA PRO A 34 -10.56 27.76 -4.82
C PRO A 34 -11.78 28.63 -4.48
N ALA A 35 -12.68 28.84 -5.44
CA ALA A 35 -13.95 29.55 -5.25
C ALA A 35 -15.03 28.70 -4.52
N GLY A 36 -14.71 27.46 -4.13
CA GLY A 36 -15.62 26.56 -3.41
C GLY A 36 -16.63 25.82 -4.29
N LEU A 37 -16.60 26.02 -5.61
CA LEU A 37 -17.44 25.30 -6.57
C LEU A 37 -16.89 23.90 -6.85
N ARG A 38 -17.77 22.98 -7.23
CA ARG A 38 -17.42 21.61 -7.60
C ARG A 38 -17.26 21.52 -9.12
N GLU A 39 -16.33 20.70 -9.60
CA GLU A 39 -16.21 20.39 -11.03
C GLU A 39 -17.47 19.66 -11.53
N THR A 40 -17.94 20.05 -12.71
CA THR A 40 -18.89 19.30 -13.52
C THR A 40 -18.22 18.11 -14.20
N TRP A 41 -19.02 17.19 -14.77
CA TRP A 41 -18.47 16.04 -15.50
C TRP A 41 -17.61 16.47 -16.70
N ASP A 42 -18.04 17.50 -17.43
CA ASP A 42 -17.31 17.99 -18.58
C ASP A 42 -15.95 18.58 -18.18
N GLU A 43 -15.90 19.36 -17.10
CA GLU A 43 -14.62 19.89 -16.56
C GLU A 43 -13.68 18.77 -16.09
N VAL A 44 -14.21 17.69 -15.49
CA VAL A 44 -13.39 16.51 -15.14
C VAL A 44 -12.89 15.82 -16.41
N CYS A 45 -13.71 15.69 -17.45
CA CYS A 45 -13.29 15.14 -18.75
C CYS A 45 -12.16 15.97 -19.36
N ASP A 46 -12.33 17.29 -19.44
CA ASP A 46 -11.32 18.21 -19.98
C ASP A 46 -9.99 18.06 -19.25
N ARG A 47 -10.01 18.17 -17.91
CA ARG A 47 -8.81 18.09 -17.08
C ARG A 47 -8.09 16.75 -17.25
N THR A 48 -8.84 15.65 -17.19
CA THR A 48 -8.23 14.30 -17.21
C THR A 48 -7.73 13.91 -18.59
N LEU A 49 -8.41 14.36 -19.66
CA LEU A 49 -7.96 14.22 -21.04
C LEU A 49 -6.68 15.03 -21.27
N GLN A 50 -6.63 16.29 -20.85
CA GLN A 50 -5.44 17.14 -20.99
C GLN A 50 -4.21 16.46 -20.34
N GLY A 51 -4.39 15.92 -19.14
CA GLY A 51 -3.32 15.17 -18.47
C GLY A 51 -2.86 13.92 -19.26
N LEU A 52 -3.77 13.22 -19.95
CA LEU A 52 -3.40 12.07 -20.78
C LEU A 52 -2.69 12.50 -22.07
N VAL A 53 -3.13 13.59 -22.69
CA VAL A 53 -2.50 14.16 -23.89
C VAL A 53 -1.05 14.52 -23.59
N GLU A 54 -0.80 15.22 -22.48
CA GLU A 54 0.55 15.60 -22.06
C GLU A 54 1.42 14.39 -21.72
N LEU A 55 0.89 13.44 -20.92
CA LEU A 55 1.64 12.27 -20.48
C LEU A 55 1.95 11.30 -21.63
N GLY A 56 0.95 11.00 -22.45
CA GLY A 56 1.02 10.05 -23.55
C GLY A 56 1.57 10.64 -24.85
N LYS A 57 1.76 11.97 -24.92
CA LYS A 57 2.09 12.71 -26.15
C LYS A 57 1.12 12.38 -27.29
N LEU A 58 -0.16 12.34 -26.95
CA LEU A 58 -1.21 11.86 -27.85
C LEU A 58 -1.40 12.78 -29.04
N SER A 59 -1.73 12.20 -30.19
CA SER A 59 -2.19 12.95 -31.36
C SER A 59 -3.56 13.57 -31.11
N ARG A 60 -3.95 14.53 -31.97
CA ARG A 60 -5.28 15.12 -31.91
C ARG A 60 -6.38 14.07 -32.11
N GLU A 61 -6.18 13.18 -33.06
CA GLU A 61 -7.12 12.11 -33.39
C GLU A 61 -7.29 11.13 -32.23
N GLU A 62 -6.20 10.78 -31.55
CA GLU A 62 -6.24 9.94 -30.35
C GLU A 62 -7.00 10.63 -29.21
N ALA A 63 -6.74 11.93 -28.99
CA ALA A 63 -7.42 12.72 -27.98
C ALA A 63 -8.94 12.83 -28.24
N GLU A 64 -9.35 13.04 -29.50
CA GLU A 64 -10.77 13.10 -29.90
C GLU A 64 -11.49 11.77 -29.65
N ILE A 65 -10.83 10.62 -29.86
CA ILE A 65 -11.38 9.30 -29.54
C ILE A 65 -11.57 9.15 -28.04
N LEU A 66 -10.54 9.49 -27.24
CA LEU A 66 -10.60 9.39 -25.78
C LEU A 66 -11.69 10.30 -25.19
N ASP A 67 -11.79 11.55 -25.65
CA ASP A 67 -12.84 12.49 -25.23
C ASP A 67 -14.23 11.90 -25.48
N LYS A 68 -14.47 11.42 -26.70
CA LYS A 68 -15.74 10.81 -27.08
C LYS A 68 -16.06 9.61 -26.20
N MET A 69 -15.10 8.70 -25.97
CA MET A 69 -15.33 7.52 -25.13
C MET A 69 -15.61 7.89 -23.68
N GLN A 70 -14.88 8.86 -23.14
CA GLN A 70 -15.01 9.27 -21.75
C GLN A 70 -16.33 10.00 -21.51
N ARG A 71 -16.68 11.02 -22.30
CA ARG A 71 -17.95 11.76 -22.12
C ARG A 71 -19.18 10.88 -22.25
N ASN A 72 -19.14 9.90 -23.15
CA ASN A 72 -20.21 8.92 -23.34
C ASN A 72 -20.13 7.74 -22.34
N MET A 73 -19.19 7.78 -21.40
CA MET A 73 -18.97 6.73 -20.39
C MET A 73 -18.83 5.32 -20.99
N LYS A 74 -18.21 5.21 -22.17
CA LYS A 74 -17.94 3.93 -22.85
C LYS A 74 -16.59 3.35 -22.45
N ALA A 75 -15.62 4.21 -22.16
CA ALA A 75 -14.37 3.86 -21.52
C ALA A 75 -13.95 5.01 -20.61
N LEU A 76 -13.49 4.70 -19.41
CA LEU A 76 -13.09 5.70 -18.42
C LEU A 76 -11.66 5.40 -17.97
N PRO A 77 -10.85 6.43 -17.68
CA PRO A 77 -9.60 6.20 -16.97
C PRO A 77 -9.90 5.75 -15.54
N SER A 78 -8.89 5.27 -14.82
CA SER A 78 -9.11 4.76 -13.47
C SER A 78 -9.70 5.82 -12.54
N GLY A 79 -10.42 5.40 -11.51
CA GLY A 79 -10.97 6.34 -10.51
C GLY A 79 -9.90 7.22 -9.87
N ARG A 80 -8.65 6.76 -9.81
CA ARG A 80 -7.51 7.60 -9.40
C ARG A 80 -7.26 8.72 -10.39
N TRP A 81 -7.16 8.40 -11.67
CA TRP A 81 -6.90 9.38 -12.70
C TRP A 81 -8.06 10.38 -12.82
N LEU A 82 -9.31 9.94 -12.65
CA LEU A 82 -10.46 10.86 -12.54
C LEU A 82 -10.28 11.90 -11.42
N TRP A 83 -9.65 11.51 -10.30
CA TRP A 83 -9.38 12.39 -9.16
C TRP A 83 -8.14 13.28 -9.31
N VAL A 84 -7.03 12.78 -9.85
CA VAL A 84 -5.73 13.51 -9.86
C VAL A 84 -5.21 13.89 -11.24
N GLY A 85 -5.65 13.23 -12.31
CA GLY A 85 -5.16 13.45 -13.67
C GLY A 85 -5.31 14.91 -14.09
N GLY A 86 -4.29 15.50 -14.71
CA GLY A 86 -4.29 16.91 -15.14
C GLY A 86 -4.31 17.95 -14.02
N THR A 87 -4.01 17.57 -12.77
CA THR A 87 -3.86 18.53 -11.66
C THR A 87 -2.40 18.96 -11.47
N ASP A 88 -2.15 20.16 -10.96
CA ASP A 88 -0.81 20.61 -10.56
C ASP A 88 -0.15 19.69 -9.51
N TRP A 89 -0.96 18.95 -8.74
CA TRP A 89 -0.44 17.99 -7.77
C TRP A 89 0.23 16.81 -8.47
N ILE A 90 -0.41 16.19 -9.47
CA ILE A 90 0.17 15.02 -10.16
C ILE A 90 1.31 15.41 -11.11
N ALA A 91 1.35 16.66 -11.58
CA ALA A 91 2.44 17.18 -12.41
C ALA A 91 3.80 17.24 -11.67
N LYS A 92 3.79 17.21 -10.34
CA LYS A 92 5.03 17.19 -9.53
C LYS A 92 5.65 15.79 -9.56
N PRO A 93 6.93 15.63 -9.95
CA PRO A 93 7.57 14.31 -10.03
C PRO A 93 7.44 13.47 -8.76
N LYS A 94 7.54 14.08 -7.57
CA LYS A 94 7.39 13.37 -6.28
C LYS A 94 6.01 12.75 -6.00
N ASN A 95 5.03 13.01 -6.86
CA ASN A 95 3.66 12.51 -6.73
C ASN A 95 3.28 11.51 -7.83
N PHE A 96 4.21 11.10 -8.70
CA PHE A 96 3.91 10.25 -9.87
C PHE A 96 3.19 8.94 -9.48
N SER A 97 3.59 8.32 -8.37
CA SER A 97 2.96 7.11 -7.82
C SER A 97 1.50 7.33 -7.44
N GLY A 98 1.11 8.59 -7.22
CA GLY A 98 -0.27 9.04 -7.10
C GLY A 98 -1.13 8.77 -8.32
N ALA A 99 -0.59 8.51 -9.51
CA ALA A 99 -1.35 8.07 -10.69
C ALA A 99 -1.72 6.58 -10.65
N TYR A 100 -1.02 5.78 -9.85
CA TYR A 100 -1.21 4.34 -9.76
C TYR A 100 -2.16 4.00 -8.60
N ASN A 101 -3.08 3.05 -8.83
CA ASN A 101 -4.03 2.64 -7.80
C ASN A 101 -3.45 1.64 -6.80
N CYS A 102 -2.52 0.81 -7.25
CA CYS A 102 -2.02 -0.33 -6.50
C CYS A 102 -0.54 -0.58 -6.84
N THR A 103 0.20 -1.13 -5.88
CA THR A 103 1.61 -1.52 -6.01
C THR A 103 1.85 -2.94 -5.50
N SER A 104 2.99 -3.53 -5.84
CA SER A 104 3.55 -4.72 -5.21
C SER A 104 5.03 -4.47 -4.92
N THR A 105 5.48 -4.76 -3.70
CA THR A 105 6.85 -4.54 -3.25
C THR A 105 7.43 -5.80 -2.59
N ASN A 106 8.69 -6.13 -2.91
CA ASN A 106 9.43 -7.16 -2.21
C ASN A 106 9.90 -6.63 -0.85
N LEU A 107 9.59 -7.33 0.23
CA LEU A 107 9.89 -6.86 1.58
C LEU A 107 11.30 -7.29 2.01
N GLN A 108 12.30 -6.53 1.60
CA GLN A 108 13.73 -6.89 1.76
C GLN A 108 14.52 -5.99 2.71
N ASP A 109 14.07 -4.75 2.93
CA ASP A 109 14.76 -3.77 3.78
C ASP A 109 13.75 -2.82 4.47
N TRP A 110 14.22 -1.98 5.39
CA TRP A 110 13.38 -1.00 6.08
C TRP A 110 12.81 0.07 5.15
N LYS A 111 13.48 0.36 4.03
CA LYS A 111 12.99 1.29 3.00
C LYS A 111 11.74 0.76 2.33
N ALA A 112 11.59 -0.55 2.15
CA ALA A 112 10.37 -1.16 1.63
C ALA A 112 9.16 -0.90 2.55
N PHE A 113 9.35 -0.93 3.87
CA PHE A 113 8.30 -0.58 4.84
C PHE A 113 7.93 0.91 4.74
N GLY A 114 8.92 1.80 4.71
CA GLY A 114 8.72 3.24 4.51
C GLY A 114 7.99 3.54 3.19
N LEU A 115 8.40 2.91 2.09
CA LEU A 115 7.76 3.02 0.78
C LEU A 115 6.29 2.60 0.82
N MET A 116 5.94 1.51 1.50
CA MET A 116 4.54 1.11 1.62
C MET A 116 3.71 2.11 2.42
N MET A 117 4.27 2.70 3.48
CA MET A 117 3.61 3.78 4.21
C MET A 117 3.39 4.99 3.30
N ASP A 118 4.41 5.41 2.55
CA ASP A 118 4.33 6.54 1.60
C ASP A 118 3.22 6.33 0.55
N LEU A 119 3.22 5.15 -0.07
CA LEU A 119 2.24 4.76 -1.09
C LEU A 119 0.82 4.70 -0.49
N ALA A 120 0.66 4.17 0.72
CA ALA A 120 -0.63 4.17 1.41
C ALA A 120 -1.11 5.59 1.75
N MET A 121 -0.22 6.52 2.13
CA MET A 121 -0.57 7.93 2.37
C MET A 121 -1.00 8.66 1.09
N MET A 122 -0.53 8.20 -0.08
CA MET A 122 -1.06 8.59 -1.38
C MET A 122 -2.33 7.84 -1.78
N GLY A 123 -2.92 7.04 -0.88
CA GLY A 123 -4.13 6.24 -1.12
C GLY A 123 -3.95 5.07 -2.09
N CYS A 124 -2.71 4.67 -2.37
CA CYS A 124 -2.40 3.50 -3.19
C CYS A 124 -2.62 2.22 -2.37
N GLY A 125 -3.19 1.19 -2.98
CA GLY A 125 -3.24 -0.14 -2.36
C GLY A 125 -1.86 -0.79 -2.34
N THR A 126 -1.48 -1.38 -1.21
CA THR A 126 -0.11 -1.90 -1.00
C THR A 126 -0.08 -3.42 -1.00
N GLY A 127 0.53 -4.00 -2.03
CA GLY A 127 0.94 -5.41 -2.08
C GLY A 127 2.34 -5.60 -1.51
N ALA A 128 2.55 -6.64 -0.72
CA ALA A 128 3.86 -7.00 -0.19
C ALA A 128 4.13 -8.50 -0.38
N ILE A 129 5.32 -8.83 -0.90
CA ILE A 129 5.81 -10.21 -0.96
C ILE A 129 6.66 -10.48 0.27
N ILE A 130 6.13 -11.30 1.17
CA ILE A 130 6.69 -11.63 2.49
C ILE A 130 7.16 -13.09 2.46
N GLU A 131 8.11 -13.36 1.56
CA GLU A 131 8.72 -14.69 1.44
C GLU A 131 10.11 -14.72 2.08
N PRO A 132 10.57 -15.90 2.57
CA PRO A 132 11.88 -16.03 3.21
C PRO A 132 13.04 -15.45 2.39
N ARG A 133 13.02 -15.58 1.06
CA ARG A 133 14.06 -15.03 0.17
C ARG A 133 14.26 -13.51 0.29
N TYR A 134 13.21 -12.79 0.70
CA TYR A 134 13.24 -11.33 0.88
C TYR A 134 13.40 -10.98 2.36
N ILE A 135 12.54 -11.50 3.24
CA ILE A 135 12.55 -11.09 4.65
C ILE A 135 13.79 -11.57 5.41
N ASN A 136 14.47 -12.64 4.96
CA ASN A 136 15.73 -13.06 5.57
C ASN A 136 16.91 -12.13 5.23
N GLN A 137 16.70 -11.11 4.40
CA GLN A 137 17.68 -10.04 4.17
C GLN A 137 17.61 -8.96 5.26
N LEU A 138 16.51 -8.89 6.02
CA LEU A 138 16.38 -7.99 7.15
C LEU A 138 17.35 -8.41 8.27
N PRO A 139 18.07 -7.46 8.91
CA PRO A 139 18.96 -7.80 10.01
C PRO A 139 18.18 -8.34 11.23
N PRO A 140 18.80 -9.21 12.05
CA PRO A 140 18.20 -9.62 13.30
C PRO A 140 17.99 -8.41 14.22
N ILE A 141 16.87 -8.38 14.94
CA ILE A 141 16.59 -7.33 15.90
C ILE A 141 17.61 -7.41 17.02
N ARG A 142 18.31 -6.31 17.29
CA ARG A 142 19.40 -6.27 18.26
C ARG A 142 19.19 -5.26 19.39
N ASN A 143 18.33 -4.26 19.16
CA ASN A 143 18.07 -3.19 20.11
C ASN A 143 16.66 -3.32 20.67
N ARG A 144 16.55 -3.28 21.99
CA ARG A 144 15.25 -3.16 22.67
C ARG A 144 14.84 -1.70 22.66
N LEU A 145 13.71 -1.38 22.04
CA LEU A 145 13.22 -0.01 21.94
C LEU A 145 12.28 0.31 23.11
N ASN A 146 12.64 1.29 23.92
CA ASN A 146 11.80 1.85 24.98
C ASN A 146 11.18 3.16 24.47
N VAL A 147 10.01 3.07 23.84
CA VAL A 147 9.35 4.20 23.17
C VAL A 147 8.48 5.00 24.15
N LYS A 148 8.67 6.31 24.18
CA LYS A 148 7.78 7.30 24.80
C LYS A 148 7.37 8.33 23.78
N VAL A 149 6.06 8.48 23.57
CA VAL A 149 5.53 9.58 22.75
C VAL A 149 5.37 10.80 23.63
N GLN A 150 5.81 11.96 23.16
CA GLN A 150 5.74 13.24 23.86
C GLN A 150 5.19 14.34 22.94
N GLY A 151 4.78 15.44 23.55
CA GLY A 151 4.08 16.51 22.83
C GLY A 151 2.61 16.20 22.58
N GLU A 152 1.89 17.20 22.10
CA GLU A 152 0.48 17.08 21.73
C GLU A 152 0.30 17.45 20.26
N ILE A 153 -0.55 16.69 19.56
CA ILE A 153 -0.88 16.97 18.16
C ILE A 153 -1.43 18.39 18.03
N GLY A 154 -0.86 19.18 17.14
CA GLY A 154 -1.26 20.57 16.90
C GLY A 154 -0.72 21.57 17.92
N ALA A 155 0.18 21.16 18.83
CA ALA A 155 0.79 22.05 19.81
C ALA A 155 1.67 23.13 19.15
N THR A 156 2.44 22.77 18.11
CA THR A 156 3.27 23.74 17.38
C THR A 156 2.39 24.58 16.43
N PRO A 157 2.48 25.92 16.51
CA PRO A 157 1.81 26.82 15.57
C PRO A 157 2.16 26.48 14.11
N LYS A 158 1.19 26.60 13.19
CA LYS A 158 1.31 26.16 11.80
C LYS A 158 2.55 26.68 11.06
N ASP A 159 2.95 27.90 11.34
CA ASP A 159 4.10 28.60 10.75
C ASP A 159 5.46 28.14 11.32
N GLN A 160 5.46 27.38 12.41
CA GLN A 160 6.65 26.91 13.13
C GLN A 160 6.84 25.39 13.05
N ARG A 161 5.89 24.66 12.47
CA ARG A 161 5.96 23.20 12.31
C ARG A 161 7.11 22.84 11.37
N ARG A 162 7.91 21.85 11.74
CA ARG A 162 8.87 21.23 10.81
C ARG A 162 8.11 20.51 9.71
N GLU A 163 8.56 20.64 8.47
CA GLU A 163 8.01 19.85 7.36
C GLU A 163 8.57 18.42 7.38
N TYR A 164 9.87 18.26 7.64
CA TYR A 164 10.59 16.99 7.62
C TYR A 164 10.92 16.51 9.04
N THR A 165 11.16 15.22 9.19
CA THR A 165 11.51 14.66 10.49
C THR A 165 12.96 15.00 10.83
N GLU A 166 13.21 15.37 12.08
CA GLU A 166 14.57 15.61 12.58
C GLU A 166 14.91 14.57 13.65
N ILE A 167 16.11 14.01 13.58
CA ILE A 167 16.58 12.98 14.52
C ILE A 167 17.72 13.55 15.35
N SER A 168 17.58 13.50 16.68
CA SER A 168 18.62 13.87 17.64
C SER A 168 19.06 12.63 18.42
N ILE A 169 20.37 12.35 18.43
CA ILE A 169 20.94 11.18 19.09
C ILE A 169 21.90 11.67 20.17
N GLN A 170 21.69 11.24 21.41
CA GLN A 170 22.52 11.53 22.57
C GLN A 170 22.82 10.24 23.34
N GLY A 171 23.96 9.63 23.04
CA GLY A 171 24.30 8.31 23.58
C GLY A 171 23.27 7.27 23.14
N ASN A 172 22.57 6.68 24.11
CA ASN A 172 21.54 5.64 23.87
C ASN A 172 20.11 6.19 23.87
N GLN A 173 19.98 7.51 23.83
CA GLN A 173 18.72 8.22 23.72
C GLN A 173 18.56 8.81 22.32
N VAL A 174 17.42 8.57 21.69
CA VAL A 174 17.06 9.09 20.38
C VAL A 174 15.76 9.87 20.49
N THR A 175 15.75 11.09 20.01
CA THR A 175 14.53 11.89 19.85
C THR A 175 14.19 12.02 18.38
N ILE A 176 12.99 11.59 18.00
CA ILE A 176 12.41 11.70 16.67
C ILE A 176 11.40 12.86 16.71
N TYR A 177 11.74 14.01 16.13
CA TYR A 177 10.82 15.14 15.95
C TYR A 177 10.04 14.92 14.65
N VAL A 178 8.77 14.53 14.76
CA VAL A 178 7.98 14.10 13.59
C VAL A 178 7.55 15.30 12.76
N GLY A 179 7.97 15.35 11.49
CA GLY A 179 7.61 16.41 10.57
C GLY A 179 6.13 16.39 10.15
N ASP A 180 5.55 17.56 9.89
CA ASP A 180 4.17 17.76 9.43
C ASP A 180 4.01 17.58 7.91
N SER A 181 4.58 16.50 7.38
CA SER A 181 4.43 16.09 5.97
C SER A 181 4.33 14.58 5.86
N ARG A 182 3.93 14.11 4.67
CA ARG A 182 3.94 12.69 4.34
C ARG A 182 5.35 12.11 4.48
N GLU A 183 6.31 12.82 3.91
CA GLU A 183 7.73 12.48 3.97
C GLU A 183 8.22 12.39 5.42
N GLY A 184 7.84 13.35 6.28
CA GLY A 184 8.15 13.33 7.71
C GLY A 184 7.59 12.10 8.44
N TRP A 185 6.33 11.74 8.20
CA TRP A 185 5.72 10.56 8.83
C TRP A 185 6.36 9.24 8.39
N VAL A 186 6.72 9.15 7.11
CA VAL A 186 7.41 7.98 6.55
C VAL A 186 8.79 7.84 7.17
N GLU A 187 9.54 8.94 7.24
CA GLU A 187 10.87 9.00 7.83
C GLU A 187 10.84 8.65 9.31
N SER A 188 9.88 9.16 10.09
CA SER A 188 9.78 8.85 11.52
C SER A 188 9.45 7.37 11.79
N TYR A 189 8.56 6.79 10.99
CA TYR A 189 8.22 5.36 11.06
C TYR A 189 9.42 4.50 10.67
N GLN A 190 10.05 4.78 9.52
CA GLN A 190 11.22 4.03 9.05
C GLN A 190 12.38 4.13 10.04
N THR A 191 12.64 5.33 10.60
CA THR A 191 13.69 5.54 11.60
C THR A 191 13.46 4.64 12.82
N LEU A 192 12.22 4.54 13.33
CA LEU A 192 11.93 3.64 14.44
C LEU A 192 12.29 2.18 14.12
N LEU A 193 11.96 1.71 12.91
CA LEU A 193 12.30 0.34 12.50
C LEU A 193 13.82 0.16 12.40
N GLU A 194 14.52 1.12 11.79
CA GLU A 194 15.98 1.08 11.64
C GLU A 194 16.71 1.03 12.99
N LEU A 195 16.24 1.81 13.99
CA LEU A 195 16.78 1.81 15.35
C LEU A 195 16.78 0.42 16.00
N SER A 196 15.86 -0.47 15.63
CA SER A 196 15.80 -1.83 16.18
C SER A 196 16.98 -2.71 15.74
N THR A 197 17.67 -2.31 14.68
CA THR A 197 18.77 -3.05 14.05
C THR A 197 20.07 -2.25 13.91
N ASP A 198 20.07 -0.96 14.22
CA ASP A 198 21.23 -0.08 14.10
C ASP A 198 22.39 -0.54 15.00
N GLU A 199 23.55 -0.76 14.39
CA GLU A 199 24.75 -1.29 15.04
C GLU A 199 25.44 -0.28 15.96
N LYS A 200 25.10 1.01 15.86
CA LYS A 200 25.63 2.05 16.74
C LYS A 200 25.16 1.88 18.19
N PHE A 201 24.06 1.15 18.40
CA PHE A 201 23.51 0.88 19.72
C PHE A 201 23.79 -0.57 20.12
N SER A 202 23.86 -0.79 21.44
CA SER A 202 23.95 -2.12 22.02
C SER A 202 23.03 -2.20 23.24
N GLY A 203 21.95 -2.97 23.14
CA GLY A 203 20.99 -3.15 24.24
C GLY A 203 19.77 -2.25 24.12
N GLU A 204 19.50 -1.45 25.14
CA GLU A 204 18.23 -0.70 25.26
C GLU A 204 18.32 0.72 24.71
N VAL A 205 17.55 1.05 23.67
CA VAL A 205 17.49 2.42 23.13
C VAL A 205 16.26 3.14 23.71
N GLN A 206 16.47 4.29 24.35
CA GLN A 206 15.38 5.15 24.80
C GLN A 206 14.93 6.03 23.64
N VAL A 207 13.71 5.84 23.15
CA VAL A 207 13.20 6.57 21.97
C VAL A 207 12.10 7.52 22.40
N PHE A 208 12.34 8.81 22.26
CA PHE A 208 11.33 9.86 22.43
C PHE A 208 10.77 10.24 21.07
N VAL A 209 9.46 10.12 20.88
CA VAL A 209 8.80 10.51 19.63
C VAL A 209 7.98 11.76 19.89
N ASP A 210 8.45 12.89 19.40
CA ASP A 210 7.78 14.19 19.55
C ASP A 210 6.84 14.45 18.37
N ILE A 211 5.55 14.55 18.67
CA ILE A 211 4.49 14.73 17.67
C ILE A 211 3.93 16.16 17.65
N SER A 212 4.57 17.11 18.34
CA SER A 212 4.06 18.48 18.51
C SER A 212 3.84 19.21 17.19
N ASP A 213 4.69 18.93 16.20
CA ASP A 213 4.64 19.56 14.88
C ASP A 213 3.50 19.01 14.01
N VAL A 214 2.96 17.82 14.31
CA VAL A 214 1.93 17.19 13.50
C VAL A 214 0.61 17.98 13.60
N ARG A 215 0.06 18.37 12.45
CA ARG A 215 -1.20 19.14 12.36
C ARG A 215 -2.38 18.45 13.03
N GLN A 216 -3.35 19.22 13.54
CA GLN A 216 -4.52 18.66 14.20
C GLN A 216 -5.51 18.01 13.22
N ALA A 217 -6.37 17.13 13.76
CA ALA A 217 -7.44 16.51 12.99
C ALA A 217 -8.38 17.58 12.39
N GLY A 218 -8.76 17.40 11.13
CA GLY A 218 -9.62 18.33 10.40
C GLY A 218 -8.90 19.42 9.60
N GLU A 219 -7.59 19.60 9.76
CA GLU A 219 -6.82 20.52 8.90
C GLU A 219 -6.79 20.02 7.44
N THR A 220 -7.06 20.90 6.49
CA THR A 220 -7.10 20.58 5.04
C THR A 220 -5.72 20.12 4.54
N LEU A 221 -5.71 19.05 3.74
CA LEU A 221 -4.51 18.58 3.06
C LEU A 221 -4.34 19.29 1.71
N ASN A 222 -3.17 19.88 1.49
CA ASN A 222 -2.85 20.56 0.24
C ASN A 222 -2.67 19.55 -0.91
N GLY A 223 -3.26 19.84 -2.08
CA GLY A 223 -3.04 19.08 -3.31
C GLY A 223 -3.90 17.81 -3.45
N PHE A 224 -3.65 16.77 -2.67
CA PHE A 224 -4.40 15.49 -2.81
C PHE A 224 -5.88 15.65 -2.47
N GLY A 225 -6.22 16.57 -1.55
CA GLY A 225 -7.55 16.82 -1.01
C GLY A 225 -7.87 15.99 0.23
N GLY A 226 -8.94 16.35 0.95
CA GLY A 226 -9.30 15.73 2.23
C GLY A 226 -8.82 16.54 3.44
N VAL A 227 -8.91 15.92 4.62
CA VAL A 227 -8.51 16.51 5.91
C VAL A 227 -7.61 15.53 6.66
N ALA A 228 -6.73 16.05 7.51
CA ALA A 228 -5.84 15.24 8.33
C ALA A 228 -6.60 14.51 9.45
N ASN A 229 -6.14 13.31 9.82
CA ASN A 229 -6.55 12.64 11.06
C ASN A 229 -5.38 11.83 11.66
N PRO A 230 -4.52 12.47 12.48
CA PRO A 230 -3.33 11.85 13.06
C PRO A 230 -3.58 11.07 14.36
N VAL A 231 -4.83 10.85 14.77
CA VAL A 231 -5.17 10.29 16.11
C VAL A 231 -4.55 8.91 16.40
N LYS A 232 -4.19 8.14 15.36
CA LYS A 232 -3.55 6.83 15.50
C LYS A 232 -2.02 6.88 15.46
N LEU A 233 -1.43 8.00 15.04
CA LEU A 233 0.01 8.16 14.92
C LEU A 233 0.78 7.92 16.24
N PRO A 234 0.31 8.37 17.42
CA PRO A 234 1.01 8.10 18.67
C PRO A 234 1.14 6.60 18.97
N VAL A 235 0.05 5.85 18.77
CA VAL A 235 -0.03 4.42 19.09
C VAL A 235 0.79 3.56 18.13
N LEU A 236 1.00 4.03 16.88
CA LEU A 236 1.86 3.37 15.89
C LEU A 236 3.22 2.99 16.47
N TYR A 237 3.92 3.96 17.08
CA TYR A 237 5.29 3.77 17.54
C TYR A 237 5.38 2.75 18.68
N GLN A 238 4.41 2.75 19.58
CA GLN A 238 4.34 1.78 20.68
C GLN A 238 4.06 0.36 20.16
N ASN A 239 3.12 0.23 19.21
CA ASN A 239 2.80 -1.06 18.61
C ASN A 239 3.99 -1.63 17.82
N CYS A 240 4.66 -0.80 17.01
CA CYS A 240 5.86 -1.22 16.28
C CYS A 240 6.97 -1.67 17.24
N ALA A 241 7.27 -0.90 18.29
CA ALA A 241 8.26 -1.28 19.27
C ALA A 241 7.90 -2.59 19.99
N SER A 242 6.62 -2.81 20.33
CA SER A 242 6.15 -4.07 20.92
C SER A 242 6.43 -5.27 20.00
N ILE A 243 6.11 -5.14 18.71
CA ILE A 243 6.37 -6.18 17.70
C ILE A 243 7.87 -6.45 17.57
N LEU A 244 8.68 -5.40 17.37
CA LEU A 244 10.13 -5.51 17.20
C LEU A 244 10.79 -6.15 18.43
N ASN A 245 10.40 -5.72 19.64
CA ASN A 245 10.97 -6.22 20.89
C ASN A 245 10.67 -7.71 21.14
N LYS A 246 9.60 -8.28 20.58
CA LYS A 246 9.31 -9.73 20.61
C LYS A 246 10.26 -10.56 19.75
N ALA A 247 10.96 -9.91 18.82
CA ALA A 247 11.95 -10.53 17.94
C ALA A 247 13.40 -10.25 18.36
N LEU A 248 13.64 -9.69 19.55
CA LEU A 248 14.99 -9.42 20.03
C LEU A 248 15.88 -10.68 19.99
N GLY A 249 17.03 -10.55 19.33
CA GLY A 249 18.00 -11.63 19.13
C GLY A 249 17.73 -12.51 17.89
N ARG A 250 16.70 -12.23 17.10
CA ARG A 250 16.37 -12.99 15.88
C ARG A 250 15.86 -12.09 14.76
N GLN A 251 15.76 -12.64 13.55
CA GLN A 251 15.06 -11.99 12.45
C GLN A 251 13.54 -12.01 12.69
N LEU A 252 12.84 -11.05 12.09
CA LEU A 252 11.39 -11.03 12.06
C LEU A 252 10.85 -12.24 11.29
N ASN A 253 9.75 -12.82 11.78
CA ASN A 253 8.99 -13.77 10.98
C ASN A 253 8.02 -13.03 10.03
N SER A 254 7.39 -13.77 9.14
CA SER A 254 6.49 -13.21 8.13
C SER A 254 5.28 -12.48 8.71
N VAL A 255 4.73 -12.96 9.82
CA VAL A 255 3.57 -12.34 10.49
C VAL A 255 3.97 -11.02 11.17
N GLU A 256 5.13 -10.96 11.80
CA GLU A 256 5.67 -9.73 12.40
C GLU A 256 5.94 -8.67 11.32
N CYS A 257 6.54 -9.08 10.19
CA CYS A 257 6.66 -8.24 9.01
C CYS A 257 5.30 -7.71 8.54
N CYS A 258 4.29 -8.59 8.42
CA CYS A 258 2.93 -8.21 8.04
C CYS A 258 2.33 -7.17 9.00
N LEU A 259 2.43 -7.42 10.31
CA LEU A 259 1.92 -6.54 11.35
C LEU A 259 2.56 -5.15 11.29
N LEU A 260 3.88 -5.04 11.09
CA LEU A 260 4.55 -3.74 10.98
C LEU A 260 4.00 -2.90 9.82
N ILE A 261 3.71 -3.51 8.68
CA ILE A 261 3.12 -2.82 7.53
C ILE A 261 1.67 -2.42 7.83
N ASP A 262 0.92 -3.33 8.43
CA ASP A 262 -0.50 -3.12 8.69
C ASP A 262 -0.74 -2.11 9.82
N GLN A 263 0.17 -1.98 10.79
CA GLN A 263 0.14 -0.90 11.80
C GLN A 263 0.27 0.48 11.14
N ALA A 264 1.16 0.61 10.15
CA ALA A 264 1.25 1.84 9.36
C ALA A 264 -0.05 2.08 8.57
N ALA A 265 -0.65 1.04 7.98
CA ALA A 265 -1.92 1.16 7.27
C ALA A 265 -3.10 1.56 8.19
N VAL A 266 -3.21 0.99 9.41
CA VAL A 266 -4.20 1.39 10.42
C VAL A 266 -4.08 2.89 10.73
N THR A 267 -2.84 3.37 10.88
CA THR A 267 -2.56 4.77 11.16
C THR A 267 -3.06 5.70 10.06
N ILE A 268 -2.87 5.31 8.80
CA ILE A 268 -3.26 6.12 7.64
C ILE A 268 -4.77 6.09 7.39
N VAL A 269 -5.43 4.94 7.55
CA VAL A 269 -6.86 4.79 7.22
C VAL A 269 -7.78 5.54 8.19
N ALA A 270 -7.34 5.79 9.43
CA ALA A 270 -8.03 6.70 10.33
C ALA A 270 -8.25 8.09 9.70
N GLY A 271 -7.41 8.49 8.74
CA GLY A 271 -7.49 9.68 7.87
C GLY A 271 -8.77 9.90 7.06
N ASN A 272 -9.62 8.88 6.91
CA ASN A 272 -10.74 8.88 5.94
C ASN A 272 -10.28 9.10 4.48
N ILE A 273 -8.98 8.97 4.22
CA ILE A 273 -8.39 8.86 2.89
C ILE A 273 -8.68 7.42 2.46
N ARG A 274 -9.60 7.27 1.49
CA ARG A 274 -9.99 6.03 0.78
C ARG A 274 -9.40 4.74 1.37
N ARG A 275 -10.23 3.93 2.06
CA ARG A 275 -9.89 2.62 2.68
C ARG A 275 -8.65 2.01 2.03
N SER A 276 -7.50 2.07 2.71
CA SER A 276 -6.28 1.39 2.26
C SER A 276 -6.62 -0.09 2.06
N ALA A 277 -6.22 -0.62 0.91
CA ALA A 277 -6.36 -2.04 0.61
C ALA A 277 -4.96 -2.63 0.66
N GLY A 278 -4.73 -3.59 1.54
CA GLY A 278 -3.49 -4.35 1.59
C GLY A 278 -3.63 -5.72 0.93
N MET A 279 -2.52 -6.23 0.40
CA MET A 279 -2.37 -7.63 0.02
C MET A 279 -1.02 -8.15 0.49
N ARG A 280 -1.00 -9.32 1.13
CA ARG A 280 0.19 -9.91 1.72
C ARG A 280 0.37 -11.30 1.15
N GLN A 281 1.49 -11.50 0.45
CA GLN A 281 1.83 -12.77 -0.16
C GLN A 281 2.82 -13.50 0.72
N PHE A 282 2.49 -14.74 1.07
CA PHE A 282 3.32 -15.63 1.88
C PHE A 282 3.65 -16.87 1.05
N LYS A 283 4.82 -17.45 1.26
CA LYS A 283 5.16 -18.73 0.63
C LYS A 283 4.17 -19.80 1.08
N SER A 284 3.82 -20.75 0.20
CA SER A 284 2.76 -21.72 0.49
C SER A 284 3.01 -22.62 1.71
N ASP A 285 4.28 -22.82 2.08
CA ASP A 285 4.74 -23.59 3.24
C ASP A 285 5.01 -22.72 4.49
N ASP A 286 4.73 -21.42 4.42
CA ASP A 286 4.72 -20.54 5.59
C ASP A 286 3.40 -20.68 6.35
N GLU A 287 3.37 -21.65 7.27
CA GLU A 287 2.20 -21.93 8.10
C GLU A 287 1.82 -20.72 8.98
N LEU A 288 2.79 -19.97 9.50
CA LEU A 288 2.53 -18.77 10.30
C LEU A 288 1.73 -17.74 9.50
N GLY A 289 2.19 -17.44 8.27
CA GLY A 289 1.48 -16.53 7.36
C GLY A 289 0.11 -17.06 6.93
N ALA A 290 0.01 -18.37 6.65
CA ALA A 290 -1.20 -19.03 6.17
C ALA A 290 -2.35 -19.06 7.20
N THR A 291 -2.02 -19.16 8.49
CA THR A 291 -3.00 -19.21 9.59
C THR A 291 -3.07 -17.91 10.39
N ALA A 292 -2.31 -16.87 10.01
CA ALA A 292 -2.23 -15.59 10.74
C ALA A 292 -3.59 -14.94 11.02
N LYS A 293 -4.59 -15.18 10.16
CA LYS A 293 -5.96 -14.63 10.26
C LYS A 293 -7.01 -15.67 10.70
N ASP A 294 -6.61 -16.87 11.08
CA ASP A 294 -7.55 -17.88 11.55
C ASP A 294 -8.09 -17.48 12.92
N ASN A 295 -9.42 -17.58 13.09
CA ASN A 295 -10.12 -17.13 14.30
C ASN A 295 -9.75 -15.68 14.68
N LEU A 296 -9.59 -14.81 13.67
CA LEU A 296 -9.31 -13.39 13.90
C LEU A 296 -10.48 -12.71 14.63
N TRP A 297 -11.71 -13.03 14.21
CA TRP A 297 -12.92 -12.71 14.96
C TRP A 297 -13.29 -13.91 15.81
N GLN A 298 -13.49 -13.68 17.10
CA GLN A 298 -13.87 -14.72 18.06
C GLN A 298 -15.15 -14.29 18.77
N GLN A 299 -16.01 -15.26 19.03
CA GLN A 299 -17.26 -15.06 19.75
C GLN A 299 -17.12 -15.64 21.16
N ASP A 300 -17.44 -14.85 22.18
CA ASP A 300 -17.50 -15.34 23.57
C ASP A 300 -18.75 -16.21 23.80
N ALA A 301 -18.87 -16.77 25.02
CA ALA A 301 -19.97 -17.66 25.39
C ALA A 301 -21.35 -16.96 25.34
N GLU A 302 -21.36 -15.64 25.49
CA GLU A 302 -22.54 -14.78 25.47
C GLU A 302 -22.91 -14.32 24.05
N GLY A 303 -22.09 -14.64 23.05
CA GLY A 303 -22.34 -14.30 21.66
C GLY A 303 -21.72 -12.97 21.20
N ASN A 304 -20.88 -12.31 22.00
CA ASN A 304 -20.22 -11.06 21.62
C ASN A 304 -18.98 -11.34 20.77
N TRP A 305 -18.84 -10.58 19.69
CA TRP A 305 -17.68 -10.67 18.81
C TRP A 305 -16.56 -9.74 19.27
N SER A 306 -15.34 -10.26 19.30
CA SER A 306 -14.12 -9.53 19.61
C SER A 306 -12.98 -9.93 18.67
N ILE A 307 -11.93 -9.10 18.67
CA ILE A 307 -10.69 -9.34 17.95
C ILE A 307 -9.54 -9.18 18.94
N ASP A 308 -8.54 -10.06 18.84
CA ASP A 308 -7.29 -9.90 19.58
C ASP A 308 -6.62 -8.58 19.20
N PRO A 309 -6.40 -7.64 20.14
CA PRO A 309 -5.79 -6.35 19.86
C PRO A 309 -4.41 -6.44 19.20
N GLU A 310 -3.63 -7.50 19.49
CA GLU A 310 -2.32 -7.71 18.86
C GLU A 310 -2.42 -8.13 17.39
N ARG A 311 -3.58 -8.67 16.99
CA ARG A 311 -3.86 -9.17 15.64
C ARG A 311 -4.82 -8.27 14.85
N ASP A 312 -5.43 -7.25 15.47
CA ASP A 312 -6.41 -6.35 14.83
C ASP A 312 -5.90 -5.74 13.52
N ALA A 313 -4.60 -5.41 13.45
CA ALA A 313 -4.00 -4.83 12.26
C ALA A 313 -4.09 -5.77 11.03
N LEU A 314 -4.12 -7.10 11.21
CA LEU A 314 -4.19 -8.07 10.10
C LEU A 314 -5.48 -7.95 9.26
N ARG A 315 -6.50 -7.22 9.72
CA ARG A 315 -7.69 -6.91 8.91
C ARG A 315 -7.42 -5.93 7.76
N MET A 316 -6.28 -5.24 7.78
CA MET A 316 -5.93 -4.23 6.78
C MET A 316 -5.55 -4.82 5.43
N ALA A 317 -5.30 -6.13 5.36
CA ALA A 317 -4.89 -6.80 4.15
C ALA A 317 -5.54 -8.18 3.96
N ASN A 318 -5.67 -8.60 2.71
CA ASN A 318 -5.97 -9.99 2.36
C ASN A 318 -4.68 -10.79 2.22
N HIS A 319 -4.68 -12.05 2.68
CA HIS A 319 -3.52 -12.92 2.62
C HIS A 319 -3.63 -13.88 1.43
N THR A 320 -2.54 -14.07 0.69
CA THR A 320 -2.44 -15.02 -0.42
C THR A 320 -1.28 -15.99 -0.19
N ARG A 321 -1.54 -17.29 -0.29
CA ARG A 321 -0.49 -18.32 -0.29
C ARG A 321 0.05 -18.52 -1.69
N VAL A 322 1.36 -18.35 -1.85
CA VAL A 322 2.07 -18.41 -3.12
C VAL A 322 2.79 -19.75 -3.25
N PHE A 323 2.34 -20.56 -4.19
CA PHE A 323 2.96 -21.83 -4.54
C PHE A 323 4.00 -21.62 -5.64
N HIS A 324 5.23 -22.11 -5.42
CA HIS A 324 6.27 -22.19 -6.46
C HIS A 324 6.29 -23.52 -7.20
N ARG A 325 5.27 -24.36 -6.95
CA ARG A 325 4.90 -25.55 -7.70
C ARG A 325 3.42 -25.50 -8.02
N LYS A 326 2.94 -26.34 -8.93
CA LYS A 326 1.50 -26.50 -9.09
C LYS A 326 0.87 -26.95 -7.75
N PRO A 327 -0.17 -26.25 -7.25
CA PRO A 327 -0.90 -26.73 -6.08
C PRO A 327 -1.58 -28.05 -6.39
N THR A 328 -1.66 -28.93 -5.39
CA THR A 328 -2.39 -30.19 -5.50
C THR A 328 -3.91 -29.93 -5.54
N LEU A 329 -4.67 -30.94 -5.95
CA LEU A 329 -6.13 -30.87 -5.92
C LEU A 329 -6.64 -30.65 -4.48
N GLU A 330 -6.07 -31.35 -3.51
CA GLU A 330 -6.43 -31.24 -2.09
C GLU A 330 -6.18 -29.82 -1.56
N GLU A 331 -4.99 -29.25 -1.80
CA GLU A 331 -4.67 -27.87 -1.40
C GLU A 331 -5.61 -26.85 -2.05
N SER A 332 -6.04 -27.10 -3.29
CA SER A 332 -7.00 -26.25 -3.98
C SER A 332 -8.40 -26.37 -3.38
N ILE A 333 -8.84 -27.58 -3.02
CA ILE A 333 -10.11 -27.82 -2.34
C ILE A 333 -10.12 -27.16 -0.96
N ASP A 334 -9.04 -27.30 -0.20
CA ASP A 334 -8.92 -26.71 1.14
C ASP A 334 -8.89 -25.18 1.09
N ALA A 335 -8.21 -24.60 0.10
CA ALA A 335 -8.24 -23.16 -0.16
C ALA A 335 -9.67 -22.65 -0.45
N VAL A 336 -10.39 -23.33 -1.35
CA VAL A 336 -11.79 -22.97 -1.67
C VAL A 336 -12.71 -23.15 -0.45
N ARG A 337 -12.50 -24.22 0.34
CA ARG A 337 -13.25 -24.44 1.58
C ARG A 337 -13.00 -23.32 2.58
N LYS A 338 -11.74 -22.90 2.77
CA LYS A 338 -11.38 -21.77 3.65
C LYS A 338 -12.05 -20.48 3.17
N GLN A 339 -12.03 -20.20 1.86
CA GLN A 339 -12.69 -19.01 1.29
C GLN A 339 -14.20 -19.02 1.51
N TYR A 340 -14.85 -20.18 1.43
CA TYR A 340 -16.28 -20.30 1.71
C TYR A 340 -16.64 -19.91 3.15
N TYR A 341 -15.84 -20.35 4.14
CA TYR A 341 -16.15 -20.12 5.56
C TYR A 341 -15.68 -18.76 6.10
N SER A 342 -14.58 -18.19 5.58
CA SER A 342 -14.00 -16.95 6.13
C SER A 342 -13.78 -15.84 5.12
N GLY A 343 -13.88 -16.10 3.82
CA GLY A 343 -13.43 -15.19 2.77
C GLY A 343 -11.89 -15.12 2.60
N GLU A 344 -11.12 -15.83 3.43
CA GLU A 344 -9.65 -15.92 3.35
C GLU A 344 -9.21 -17.23 2.69
N GLY A 345 -7.92 -17.38 2.41
CA GLY A 345 -7.37 -18.59 1.77
C GLY A 345 -7.20 -18.44 0.27
N ALA A 346 -6.95 -17.22 -0.22
CA ALA A 346 -6.51 -17.01 -1.58
C ALA A 346 -5.18 -17.76 -1.84
N ILE A 347 -5.07 -18.35 -3.02
CA ILE A 347 -3.85 -19.03 -3.46
C ILE A 347 -3.42 -18.53 -4.83
N GLN A 348 -2.13 -18.61 -5.10
CA GLN A 348 -1.54 -18.30 -6.41
C GLN A 348 -0.50 -19.35 -6.77
N TRP A 349 -0.45 -19.74 -8.04
CA TRP A 349 0.70 -20.48 -8.58
C TRP A 349 1.64 -19.49 -9.28
N ALA A 350 2.78 -19.20 -8.65
CA ALA A 350 3.75 -18.23 -9.16
C ALA A 350 4.34 -18.64 -10.51
N GLY A 351 4.62 -19.94 -10.72
CA GLY A 351 5.17 -20.43 -11.99
C GLY A 351 4.27 -20.11 -13.18
N GLU A 352 2.96 -20.29 -13.04
CA GLU A 352 1.99 -19.95 -14.09
C GLU A 352 1.86 -18.44 -14.31
N ALA A 353 1.91 -17.64 -13.24
CA ALA A 353 1.90 -16.18 -13.34
C ALA A 353 3.13 -15.66 -14.10
N VAL A 354 4.32 -16.15 -13.74
CA VAL A 354 5.58 -15.84 -14.42
C VAL A 354 5.56 -16.31 -15.87
N ALA A 355 5.07 -17.52 -16.14
CA ALA A 355 5.01 -18.01 -17.52
C ALA A 355 4.08 -17.15 -18.41
N ARG A 356 2.92 -16.73 -17.88
CA ARG A 356 1.98 -15.87 -18.62
C ARG A 356 2.51 -14.46 -18.85
N SER A 357 3.23 -13.89 -17.88
CA SER A 357 3.84 -12.56 -18.00
C SER A 357 5.10 -12.53 -18.87
N ASN A 358 5.55 -13.70 -19.33
CA ASN A 358 6.64 -13.90 -20.26
C ASN A 358 6.17 -14.54 -21.58
N ILE A 359 4.92 -14.29 -21.99
CA ILE A 359 4.34 -14.86 -23.23
C ILE A 359 5.10 -14.46 -24.49
N ASP A 360 5.79 -13.30 -24.45
CA ASP A 360 6.71 -12.83 -25.49
C ASP A 360 7.90 -13.79 -25.69
N LEU A 361 8.35 -14.45 -24.62
CA LEU A 361 9.42 -15.45 -24.64
C LEU A 361 8.90 -16.89 -24.72
N LEU A 362 7.65 -17.11 -24.32
CA LEU A 362 7.01 -18.42 -24.24
C LEU A 362 5.79 -18.53 -25.17
N PRO A 363 5.89 -18.22 -26.47
CA PRO A 363 4.73 -18.07 -27.35
C PRO A 363 3.99 -19.39 -27.64
N THR A 364 4.60 -20.53 -27.33
CA THR A 364 4.01 -21.86 -27.57
C THR A 364 3.73 -22.60 -26.28
N SER A 365 2.71 -23.46 -26.31
CA SER A 365 2.37 -24.33 -25.17
C SER A 365 3.53 -25.24 -24.78
N ALA A 366 4.33 -25.72 -25.74
CA ALA A 366 5.49 -26.57 -25.48
C ALA A 366 6.59 -25.82 -24.70
N LEU A 367 6.91 -24.58 -25.10
CA LEU A 367 7.88 -23.74 -24.38
C LEU A 367 7.40 -23.40 -22.98
N LYS A 368 6.12 -23.06 -22.83
CA LYS A 368 5.52 -22.83 -21.51
C LYS A 368 5.65 -24.06 -20.61
N VAL A 369 5.32 -25.25 -21.09
CA VAL A 369 5.43 -26.50 -20.32
C VAL A 369 6.89 -26.78 -19.92
N ASP A 370 7.84 -26.57 -20.83
CA ASP A 370 9.27 -26.74 -20.54
C ASP A 370 9.77 -25.74 -19.49
N PHE A 371 9.38 -24.46 -19.63
CA PHE A 371 9.68 -23.42 -18.65
C PHE A 371 9.09 -23.74 -17.26
N LEU A 372 7.83 -24.18 -17.20
CA LEU A 372 7.19 -24.52 -15.92
C LEU A 372 7.92 -25.67 -15.21
N LYS A 373 8.42 -26.67 -15.94
CA LYS A 373 9.28 -27.72 -15.35
C LYS A 373 10.56 -27.13 -14.75
N ALA A 374 11.23 -26.23 -15.48
CA ALA A 374 12.43 -25.56 -14.98
C ALA A 374 12.12 -24.67 -13.76
N TYR A 375 10.97 -24.00 -13.74
CA TYR A 375 10.52 -23.19 -12.61
C TYR A 375 10.33 -24.02 -11.35
N GLU A 376 9.61 -25.14 -11.44
CA GLU A 376 9.38 -26.03 -10.30
C GLU A 376 10.68 -26.66 -9.77
N GLN A 377 11.68 -26.84 -10.64
CA GLN A 377 13.01 -27.34 -10.28
C GLN A 377 13.95 -26.24 -9.73
N GLY A 378 13.52 -24.97 -9.72
CA GLY A 378 14.34 -23.84 -9.31
C GLY A 378 15.41 -23.41 -10.34
N THR A 379 15.32 -23.89 -11.58
CA THR A 379 16.29 -23.65 -12.66
C THR A 379 15.78 -22.68 -13.74
N ALA A 380 14.65 -22.00 -13.51
CA ALA A 380 14.04 -21.09 -14.49
C ALA A 380 14.97 -19.93 -14.92
N LYS A 381 15.82 -19.41 -14.03
CA LYS A 381 16.80 -18.37 -14.37
C LYS A 381 17.79 -18.87 -15.42
N ASP A 382 18.40 -20.03 -15.16
CA ASP A 382 19.34 -20.65 -16.09
C ASP A 382 18.67 -21.06 -17.40
N TRP A 383 17.41 -21.53 -17.32
CA TRP A 383 16.61 -21.88 -18.49
C TRP A 383 16.38 -20.68 -19.41
N LEU A 384 16.06 -19.51 -18.85
CA LEU A 384 15.91 -18.25 -19.59
C LEU A 384 17.25 -17.77 -20.13
N GLN A 385 18.29 -17.69 -19.29
CA GLN A 385 19.62 -17.23 -19.70
C GLN A 385 20.20 -18.06 -20.85
N LYS A 386 20.03 -19.39 -20.83
CA LYS A 386 20.52 -20.28 -21.89
C LYS A 386 19.84 -20.02 -23.23
N ARG A 387 18.56 -19.62 -23.22
CA ARG A 387 17.77 -19.35 -24.43
C ARG A 387 17.88 -17.91 -24.91
N TYR A 388 18.13 -17.00 -23.98
CA TYR A 388 18.28 -15.57 -24.22
C TYR A 388 19.59 -15.09 -23.59
N PRO A 389 20.75 -15.41 -24.19
CA PRO A 389 22.06 -15.10 -23.59
C PRO A 389 22.33 -13.61 -23.41
N GLU A 390 21.72 -12.79 -24.25
CA GLU A 390 21.84 -11.32 -24.20
C GLU A 390 20.98 -10.67 -23.09
N MET A 391 20.12 -11.44 -22.43
CA MET A 391 19.33 -10.92 -21.32
C MET A 391 20.23 -10.72 -20.11
N ASP A 392 20.27 -9.49 -19.60
CA ASP A 392 21.03 -9.17 -18.41
C ASP A 392 20.36 -9.72 -17.12
N ALA A 393 21.10 -9.60 -16.02
CA ALA A 393 20.66 -10.13 -14.72
C ALA A 393 19.44 -9.38 -14.16
N GLU A 394 19.31 -8.08 -14.44
CA GLU A 394 18.22 -7.24 -13.93
C GLU A 394 16.90 -7.61 -14.61
N GLU A 395 16.89 -7.76 -15.93
CA GLU A 395 15.69 -8.17 -16.67
C GLU A 395 15.31 -9.63 -16.34
N LEU A 396 16.28 -10.52 -16.11
CA LEU A 396 15.99 -11.88 -15.64
C LEU A 396 15.30 -11.87 -14.28
N GLU A 397 15.82 -11.11 -13.32
CA GLU A 397 15.24 -10.98 -11.98
C GLU A 397 13.84 -10.36 -12.08
N HIS A 398 13.70 -9.26 -12.81
CA HIS A 398 12.44 -8.59 -13.04
C HIS A 398 11.39 -9.54 -13.64
N ARG A 399 11.73 -10.31 -14.69
CA ARG A 399 10.84 -11.28 -15.33
C ARG A 399 10.41 -12.40 -14.40
N LEU A 400 11.32 -12.94 -13.59
CA LEU A 400 11.02 -14.01 -12.64
C LEU A 400 10.23 -13.51 -11.41
N ALA A 401 10.31 -12.21 -11.11
CA ALA A 401 9.54 -11.55 -10.06
C ALA A 401 8.12 -11.15 -10.48
N ARG A 402 7.71 -11.36 -11.74
CA ARG A 402 6.37 -11.05 -12.28
C ARG A 402 5.26 -12.00 -11.79
N PHE A 403 5.22 -12.25 -10.50
CA PHE A 403 4.13 -12.89 -9.76
C PHE A 403 3.63 -12.03 -8.58
N GLY A 404 4.30 -10.90 -8.28
CA GLY A 404 3.85 -9.96 -7.26
C GLY A 404 2.41 -9.50 -7.52
N LEU A 405 1.55 -9.72 -6.53
CA LEU A 405 0.15 -9.32 -6.57
C LEU A 405 -0.03 -7.98 -5.90
N ASN A 406 -1.07 -7.30 -6.32
CA ASN A 406 -1.47 -6.04 -5.74
C ASN A 406 -2.99 -6.05 -5.49
N PRO A 407 -3.52 -5.16 -4.64
CA PRO A 407 -4.94 -5.17 -4.28
C PRO A 407 -5.93 -4.94 -5.44
N CYS A 408 -5.45 -4.51 -6.61
CA CYS A 408 -6.26 -4.33 -7.82
C CYS A 408 -6.31 -5.60 -8.68
N GLY A 409 -5.37 -6.53 -8.48
CA GLY A 409 -5.42 -7.87 -9.07
C GLY A 409 -6.47 -8.70 -8.33
N LYS A 410 -7.70 -8.72 -8.85
CA LYS A 410 -8.71 -9.71 -8.50
C LYS A 410 -8.92 -10.66 -9.66
#